data_AF-A0A4U8SNY4-F1
#
_entry.id   AF-A0A4U8SNY4-F1
#
_cell.length_a   1.000
_cell.length_b   1.000
_cell.length_c   1.000
_cell.angle_alpha   90.00
_cell.angle_beta   90.00
_cell.angle_gamma   90.00
#
_symmetry.space_group_name_H-M   'P 1'
#
loop_
_entity.id
_entity.type
_entity.pdbx_description
1 polymer ?
#
loop_
_entity_poly.entity_id
_entity_poly.type
_entity_poly.pdbx_seq_one_letter_code
_entity_poly.pdbx_strand_id
1 'polypeptide(L)' 'MNWFDKLKVALLKEDDQGAFVLISNLPQDLESASLEDKLQALELIDQTRLLLQSKQLQTKIHMEQIKAAKKFLENSL' A
#
# COMPACT_ATOMS: atom_id res chain seq x y z
N MET A 1 -13.61 -1.93 -15.41
CA MET A 1 -12.62 -1.03 -14.80
C MET A 1 -11.24 -1.37 -15.32
N ASN A 2 -10.53 -0.37 -15.84
CA ASN A 2 -9.15 -0.52 -16.32
C ASN A 2 -8.18 -0.56 -15.11
N TRP A 3 -6.87 -0.72 -15.35
CA TRP A 3 -5.89 -0.80 -14.28
C TRP A 3 -5.85 0.48 -13.41
N PHE A 4 -5.94 1.66 -14.02
CA PHE A 4 -5.99 2.94 -13.31
C PHE A 4 -7.18 3.02 -12.34
N ASP A 5 -8.38 2.65 -12.81
CA ASP A 5 -9.58 2.65 -11.98
C ASP A 5 -9.44 1.70 -10.79
N LYS A 6 -8.91 0.49 -11.03
CA LYS A 6 -8.70 -0.51 -9.97
C LYS A 6 -7.72 0.01 -8.92
N LEU A 7 -6.63 0.64 -9.34
CA LEU A 7 -5.62 1.16 -8.41
C LEU A 7 -6.15 2.36 -7.63
N LYS A 8 -6.88 3.27 -8.28
CA LYS A 8 -7.58 4.38 -7.60
C LYS A 8 -8.56 3.86 -6.54
N VAL A 9 -9.36 2.83 -6.87
CA VAL A 9 -10.29 2.22 -5.91
C VAL A 9 -9.55 1.56 -4.74
N ALA A 10 -8.46 0.85 -5.01
CA ALA A 10 -7.65 0.23 -3.95
C ALA A 10 -7.08 1.31 -3.00
N LEU A 11 -6.51 2.38 -3.55
CA LEU A 11 -6.00 3.51 -2.78
C LEU A 11 -7.09 4.21 -1.95
N LEU A 12 -8.27 4.46 -2.53
CA LEU A 12 -9.41 5.07 -1.83
C LEU A 12 -9.94 4.20 -0.68
N LYS A 13 -9.80 2.88 -0.79
CA LYS A 13 -10.20 1.92 0.25
C LYS A 13 -9.10 1.66 1.27
N GLU A 14 -7.94 2.30 1.12
CA GLU A 14 -6.71 1.99 1.86
C GLU A 14 -6.33 0.50 1.81
N ASP A 15 -6.69 -0.18 0.72
CA ASP A 15 -6.37 -1.59 0.48
C ASP A 15 -4.93 -1.70 -0.01
N ASP A 16 -4.00 -1.77 0.93
CA ASP A 16 -2.56 -1.82 0.68
C ASP A 16 -2.14 -3.11 -0.03
N GLN A 17 -2.78 -4.22 0.28
CA GLN A 17 -2.54 -5.49 -0.41
C GLN A 17 -2.99 -5.43 -1.87
N GLY A 18 -4.21 -4.93 -2.13
CA GLY A 18 -4.74 -4.77 -3.48
C GLY A 18 -3.90 -3.78 -4.31
N ALA A 19 -3.52 -2.65 -3.72
CA ALA A 19 -2.67 -1.67 -4.37
C ALA A 19 -1.27 -2.25 -4.70
N PHE A 20 -0.66 -2.99 -3.77
CA PHE A 20 0.63 -3.66 -3.99
C PHE A 20 0.57 -4.66 -5.15
N VAL A 21 -0.48 -5.50 -5.20
CA VAL A 21 -0.67 -6.46 -6.30
C VAL A 21 -0.77 -5.74 -7.64
N LEU A 22 -1.49 -4.63 -7.71
CA LEU A 22 -1.67 -3.87 -8.95
C LEU A 22 -0.37 -3.22 -9.44
N ILE A 23 0.44 -2.64 -8.55
CA ILE A 23 1.73 -2.05 -8.96
C ILE A 23 2.80 -3.11 -9.26
N SER A 24 2.66 -4.32 -8.70
CA SER A 24 3.56 -5.45 -9.01
C SER A 24 3.25 -6.08 -10.37
N ASN A 25 2.03 -5.86 -10.88
CA ASN A 25 1.55 -6.39 -12.15
C ASN A 25 1.17 -5.24 -13.08
N LEU A 26 2.18 -4.47 -13.50
CA LEU A 26 1.95 -3.34 -14.40
C LEU A 26 1.39 -3.82 -15.75
N PRO A 27 0.40 -3.10 -16.32
CA PRO A 27 -0.09 -3.34 -17.66
C PRO A 27 1.03 -3.27 -18.70
N GLN A 28 1.05 -4.19 -19.67
CA GLN A 28 2.09 -4.22 -20.72
C GLN A 28 1.95 -3.04 -21.71
N ASP A 29 0.73 -2.56 -21.92
CA ASP A 29 0.41 -1.44 -22.81
C ASP A 29 0.92 -0.09 -22.28
N LEU A 30 1.28 0.01 -20.99
CA LEU A 30 1.87 1.21 -20.38
C LEU A 30 3.20 1.63 -21.03
N GLU A 31 3.98 0.69 -21.57
CA GLU A 31 5.22 1.03 -22.29
C GLU A 31 4.95 1.86 -23.55
N SER A 32 3.88 1.51 -24.26
CA SER A 32 3.41 2.20 -25.47
C SER A 32 2.40 3.32 -25.21
N ALA A 33 1.98 3.51 -23.96
CA ALA A 33 0.95 4.48 -23.60
C ALA A 33 1.41 5.94 -23.79
N SER A 34 0.43 6.85 -23.79
CA SER A 34 0.68 8.28 -23.90
C SER A 34 1.52 8.79 -22.72
N LEU A 35 2.14 9.96 -22.88
CA LEU A 35 2.87 10.59 -21.78
C LEU A 35 1.95 10.86 -20.58
N GLU A 36 0.71 11.28 -20.84
CA GLU A 36 -0.29 11.54 -19.79
C GLU A 36 -0.58 10.30 -18.97
N ASP A 37 -0.83 9.16 -19.62
CA ASP A 37 -1.09 7.88 -18.94
C ASP A 37 0.12 7.43 -18.10
N LYS A 38 1.34 7.62 -18.62
CA LYS A 38 2.58 7.30 -17.91
C LYS A 38 2.77 8.16 -16.67
N LEU A 39 2.49 9.46 -16.77
CA LEU A 39 2.53 10.38 -15.64
C LEU A 39 1.50 10.00 -14.58
N GLN A 40 0.27 9.66 -15.00
CA GLN A 40 -0.76 9.19 -14.09
C GLN A 40 -0.34 7.89 -13.38
N ALA A 41 0.31 6.96 -14.08
CA ALA A 41 0.77 5.71 -13.49
C ALA A 41 1.85 5.95 -12.43
N LEU A 42 2.82 6.83 -12.71
CA LEU A 42 3.85 7.23 -11.76
C LEU A 42 3.24 7.83 -10.49
N GLU A 43 2.25 8.71 -10.65
CA GLU A 43 1.56 9.32 -9.51
C GLU A 43 0.86 8.26 -8.64
N LEU A 44 0.11 7.33 -9.25
CA LEU A 44 -0.57 6.28 -8.49
C LEU A 44 0.39 5.28 -7.83
N ILE A 45 1.53 4.99 -8.46
CA ILE A 45 2.60 4.17 -7.87
C ILE A 45 3.20 4.88 -6.66
N ASP A 46 3.44 6.19 -6.74
CA ASP A 46 3.96 6.95 -5.60
C ASP A 46 2.96 7.01 -4.44
N GLN A 47 1.66 7.21 -4.73
CA GLN A 47 0.61 7.12 -3.73
C GLN A 47 0.56 5.74 -3.07
N THR A 48 0.74 4.67 -3.84
CA THR A 48 0.82 3.29 -3.32
C THR A 48 2.03 3.12 -2.39
N ARG A 49 3.19 3.67 -2.77
CA ARG A 49 4.39 3.67 -1.93
C ARG A 49 4.14 4.37 -0.59
N LEU A 50 3.48 5.53 -0.60
CA LEU A 50 3.14 6.27 0.61
C LEU A 50 2.16 5.49 1.51
N LEU A 51 1.15 4.85 0.91
CA LEU A 51 0.22 3.98 1.64
C LEU A 51 0.97 2.83 2.33
N LEU A 52 1.84 2.12 1.61
CA LEU A 52 2.62 1.00 2.16
C LEU A 52 3.56 1.45 3.30
N GLN A 53 4.20 2.62 3.17
CA GLN A 53 5.02 3.19 4.24
C GLN A 53 4.19 3.51 5.49
N SER A 54 2.99 4.06 5.31
CA SER A 54 2.06 4.33 6.42
C SER A 54 1.64 3.04 7.13
N LYS A 55 1.23 2.01 6.39
CA LYS A 55 0.84 0.70 6.96
C LYS A 55 2.02 0.00 7.66
N GLN A 56 3.24 0.13 7.12
CA GLN A 56 4.44 -0.37 7.79
C GLN A 56 4.65 0.30 9.16
N LEU A 57 4.48 1.62 9.24
CA LEU A 57 4.60 2.35 10.50
C LEU A 57 3.52 1.93 11.51
N GLN A 58 2.26 1.83 11.07
CA GLN A 58 1.16 1.34 11.92
C GLN A 58 1.45 -0.06 12.47
N THR A 59 1.95 -0.96 11.62
CA THR A 59 2.33 -2.31 12.01
C THR A 59 3.42 -2.31 13.10
N LYS A 60 4.44 -1.45 12.98
CA LYS A 60 5.48 -1.32 14.01
C LYS A 60 4.89 -0.86 15.35
N ILE A 61 3.99 0.13 15.33
CA ILE A 61 3.32 0.62 16.54
C ILE A 61 2.53 -0.50 17.22
N HIS A 62 1.73 -1.24 16.47
CA HIS A 62 0.97 -2.37 17.00
C HIS A 62 1.87 -3.45 17.60
N MET A 63 3.01 -3.74 16.96
CA MET A 63 3.99 -4.69 17.51
C MET A 63 4.56 -4.24 18.85
N GLU A 64 4.88 -2.96 19.02
CA GLU A 64 5.36 -2.42 20.31
C GLU A 64 4.28 -2.49 21.40
N GLN A 65 3.02 -2.20 21.04
CA GLN A 65 1.88 -2.36 21.96
C GLN A 65 1.72 -3.82 22.42
N ILE A 66 1.82 -4.78 21.48
CA ILE A 66 1.76 -6.21 21.79
C ILE A 66 2.92 -6.62 22.71
N LYS A 67 4.15 -6.15 22.46
CA LYS A 67 5.31 -6.44 23.32
C LYS A 67 5.10 -5.91 24.74
N ALA A 68 4.58 -4.69 24.88
CA ALA A 68 4.28 -4.10 26.18
C ALA A 68 3.23 -4.92 26.94
N ALA A 69 2.16 -5.34 26.27
CA ALA A 69 1.13 -6.20 26.85
C ALA A 69 1.69 -7.56 27.30
N LYS A 70 2.54 -8.20 26.47
CA LYS A 70 3.21 -9.46 26.83
C LYS A 70 4.10 -9.31 28.07
N LYS A 71 4.94 -8.28 28.09
CA LYS A 71 5.82 -7.98 29.23
C LYS A 71 5.02 -7.75 30.52
N PHE A 72 3.87 -7.08 30.44
CA PHE A 72 3.00 -6.91 31.59
C PHE A 72 2.51 -8.25 32.14
N LEU A 73 2.01 -9.14 31.28
CA LEU A 73 1.51 -10.45 31.68
C LEU A 73 2.62 -11.32 32.30
N GLU A 74 3.83 -11.30 31.75
CA GLU A 74 4.98 -12.04 32.27
C GLU A 74 5.45 -11.57 33.65
N ASN A 75 5.32 -10.27 33.96
CA ASN A 75 5.73 -9.70 35.25
C ASN A 75 4.58 -9.68 36.30
N SER A 76 3.36 -10.04 35.90
CA SER A 76 2.17 -10.06 36.78
C SER A 76 1.80 -11.48 37.23
N LEU A 77 2.53 -12.50 36.75
CA LEU A 77 2.48 -13.90 37.15
C LEU A 77 3.70 -14.25 38.00
#